data_AF-A0A222SGS3-F1
#
_entry.id   AF-A0A222SGS3-F1
#
_cell.length_a   1.000
_cell.length_b   1.000
_cell.length_c   1.000
_cell.angle_alpha   90.00
_cell.angle_beta   90.00
_cell.angle_gamma   90.00
#
_symmetry.space_group_name_H-M   'P 1'
#
loop_
_entity.id
_entity.type
_entity.pdbx_description
1 polymer ?
#
loop_
_entity_poly.entity_id
_entity_poly.type
_entity_poly.pdbx_seq_one_letter_code
_entity_poly.pdbx_strand_id
1 'polypeptide(L)' 'MAKKENRVIITLECTEARKEGLTPSRYTTTKNKKNNTERLVLKKYNPNLKKHTLHKEIK' A
#
# COMPACT_ATOMS: atom_id res chain seq x y z
N MET A 1 -14.79 15.52 -23.59
CA MET A 1 -13.80 15.80 -22.52
C MET A 1 -13.64 14.54 -21.68
N ALA A 2 -12.44 13.97 -21.57
CA ALA A 2 -12.22 12.78 -20.76
C ALA A 2 -12.49 13.10 -19.29
N LYS A 3 -13.43 12.37 -18.68
CA LYS A 3 -13.79 12.50 -17.26
C LYS A 3 -12.53 12.29 -16.43
N LYS A 4 -12.02 13.34 -15.79
CA LYS A 4 -10.83 13.29 -14.93
C LYS A 4 -11.09 12.23 -13.86
N GLU A 5 -10.42 11.08 -14.00
CA GLU A 5 -10.65 9.95 -13.13
C GLU A 5 -10.05 10.27 -11.75
N ASN A 6 -10.82 10.11 -10.67
CA ASN A 6 -10.38 10.41 -9.31
C ASN A 6 -9.44 9.33 -8.73
N ARG A 7 -8.64 8.71 -9.61
CA ARG A 7 -7.62 7.73 -9.25
C ARG A 7 -6.36 8.45 -8.80
N VAL A 8 -5.88 8.11 -7.62
CA VAL A 8 -4.66 8.67 -7.03
C VAL A 8 -3.68 7.55 -6.78
N ILE A 9 -2.42 7.79 -7.13
CA ILE A 9 -1.32 6.88 -6.85
C ILE A 9 -1.00 6.97 -5.36
N ILE A 10 -1.06 5.84 -4.68
CA ILE A 10 -0.75 5.68 -3.27
C ILE A 10 0.39 4.67 -3.10
N THR A 11 1.08 4.80 -1.98
CA THR A 11 2.15 3.89 -1.58
C THR A 11 1.73 3.09 -0.36
N LEU A 12 1.82 1.78 -0.46
CA LEU A 12 1.59 0.82 0.62
C LEU A 12 2.94 0.35 1.17
N GLU A 13 3.11 0.32 2.48
CA GLU A 13 4.34 -0.14 3.15
C GLU A 13 4.05 -1.23 4.17
N CYS A 14 4.95 -2.22 4.22
CA CYS A 14 4.89 -3.31 5.19
C CYS A 14 5.05 -2.78 6.62
N THR A 15 4.09 -3.13 7.49
CA THR A 15 4.10 -2.75 8.90
C THR A 15 4.93 -3.67 9.79
N GLU A 16 5.22 -4.88 9.33
CA GLU A 16 5.88 -5.94 10.11
C GLU A 16 7.41 -5.88 9.95
N ALA A 17 7.90 -5.59 8.75
CA ALA A 17 9.33 -5.60 8.44
C ALA A 17 10.16 -4.66 9.33
N ARG A 18 9.61 -3.48 9.64
CA ARG A 18 10.32 -2.49 10.47
C ARG A 18 10.47 -2.95 11.92
N LYS A 19 9.59 -3.82 12.42
CA LYS A 19 9.70 -4.43 13.75
C LYS A 19 10.81 -5.48 13.81
N GLU A 20 11.05 -6.16 12.70
CA GLU A 20 12.06 -7.21 12.54
C GLU A 20 13.45 -6.64 12.18
N GLY A 21 13.61 -5.31 12.15
CA GLY A 21 14.87 -4.66 11.75
C GLY A 21 15.19 -4.75 10.25
N LEU A 22 14.25 -5.23 9.43
CA LEU A 22 14.40 -5.39 7.98
C LEU A 22 13.81 -4.20 7.22
N THR A 23 14.33 -3.96 6.01
CA THR A 23 13.80 -2.93 5.12
C THR A 23 12.34 -3.22 4.77
N PRO A 24 11.41 -2.26 4.96
CA PRO A 24 10.01 -2.50 4.64
C PRO A 24 9.76 -2.54 3.13
N SER A 25 9.02 -3.55 2.68
CA SER A 25 8.57 -3.64 1.29
C SER A 25 7.55 -2.54 1.00
N ARG A 26 7.67 -1.92 -0.18
CA ARG A 26 6.80 -0.84 -0.65
C ARG A 26 6.17 -1.19 -1.99
N TYR A 27 4.87 -0.92 -2.10
CA TYR A 27 4.10 -1.11 -3.33
C TYR A 27 3.41 0.18 -3.73
N THR A 28 3.41 0.48 -5.02
CA THR A 28 2.62 1.57 -5.61
C THR A 28 1.34 1.00 -6.22
N THR A 29 0.19 1.53 -5.81
CA THR A 29 -1.10 1.18 -6.40
C THR A 29 -1.92 2.44 -6.65
N THR A 30 -2.96 2.35 -7.45
CA THR A 30 -3.95 3.42 -7.57
C THR A 30 -5.15 3.13 -6.66
N LYS A 31 -5.70 4.16 -6.02
CA LYS A 31 -7.00 4.09 -5.34
C LYS A 31 -7.93 5.17 -5.87
N ASN A 32 -9.22 4.90 -5.91
CA ASN A 32 -10.22 5.91 -6.23
C ASN A 32 -10.65 6.62 -4.95
N LYS A 33 -10.30 7.90 -4.81
CA LYS A 33 -10.59 8.71 -3.60
C LYS A 33 -12.09 8.85 -3.29
N LYS A 34 -12.98 8.67 -4.28
CA LYS A 34 -14.44 8.74 -4.05
C LYS A 34 -15.01 7.47 -3.42
N ASN A 35 -14.51 6.31 -3.84
CA ASN A 35 -15.05 5.02 -3.39
C ASN A 35 -14.32 4.52 -2.14
N ASN A 36 -13.05 4.88 -1.99
CA ASN A 36 -12.23 4.46 -0.87
C ASN A 36 -11.49 5.67 -0.28
N THR A 37 -12.16 6.33 0.66
CA THR A 37 -11.68 7.49 1.40
C THR A 37 -10.74 7.09 2.55
N GLU A 38 -10.90 5.89 3.09
CA GLU A 38 -10.09 5.36 4.18
C GLU A 38 -8.67 4.98 3.72
N ARG A 39 -7.79 4.73 4.71
CA ARG A 39 -6.42 4.26 4.44
C ARG A 39 -6.48 2.81 3.99
N LEU A 40 -5.92 2.50 2.82
CA LEU A 40 -5.94 1.16 2.28
C LEU A 40 -5.02 0.24 3.09
N VAL A 41 -5.54 -0.94 3.45
CA VAL A 41 -4.77 -2.02 4.08
C VAL A 41 -4.90 -3.26 3.23
N LEU A 42 -3.77 -3.77 2.72
CA LEU A 42 -3.74 -4.97 1.89
C LEU A 42 -2.70 -5.97 2.41
N LYS A 43 -3.03 -7.25 2.30
CA LYS A 43 -2.04 -8.33 2.45
C LYS A 43 -1.27 -8.44 1.14
N LYS A 44 0.02 -8.10 1.17
CA LYS A 44 0.93 -8.26 0.05
C LYS A 44 2.11 -9.12 0.47
N TYR A 45 2.68 -9.82 -0.49
CA TYR A 45 3.92 -10.57 -0.26
C TYR A 45 5.02 -9.59 0.14
N ASN A 46 5.85 -9.94 1.11
CA ASN A 46 7.05 -9.19 1.42
C ASN A 46 8.26 -10.08 1.10
N PRO A 47 9.11 -9.71 0.12
CA PRO A 47 10.27 -10.52 -0.26
C PRO A 47 11.30 -10.67 0.86
N ASN A 48 11.42 -9.69 1.77
CA ASN A 48 12.39 -9.72 2.86
C ASN A 48 11.98 -10.70 3.96
N LEU A 49 10.68 -10.80 4.23
CA LEU A 49 10.11 -11.74 5.21
C LEU A 49 9.67 -13.08 4.58
N LYS A 50 9.74 -13.18 3.25
CA LYS A 50 9.27 -14.32 2.43
C LYS A 50 7.83 -14.77 2.73
N LYS A 51 6.98 -13.87 3.25
CA LYS A 51 5.60 -14.17 3.65
C LYS A 51 4.65 -13.03 3.29
N HIS A 52 3.35 -13.30 3.24
CA HIS A 52 2.34 -12.26 3.10
C HIS A 52 2.18 -11.50 4.41
N THR A 53 2.34 -10.18 4.35
CA THR A 53 2.29 -9.29 5.50
C THR A 53 1.32 -8.14 5.26
N LEU A 54 0.91 -7.48 6.34
CA LEU A 54 0.03 -6.33 6.28
C LEU A 54 0.78 -5.09 5.79
N HIS A 55 0.35 -4.58 4.65
CA HIS A 55 0.82 -3.32 4.08
C HIS A 55 -0.24 -2.23 4.26
N LYS A 56 0.17 -1.08 4.79
CA LYS A 56 -0.69 0.08 5.03
C LYS A 56 -0.27 1.25 4.15
N GLU A 57 -1.25 2.04 3.74
CA GLU A 57 -1.02 3.31 3.06
C GLU A 57 -0.29 4.31 3.95
N ILE A 58 0.80 4.89 3.44
CA ILE A 58 1.64 5.87 4.17
C ILE A 58 1.31 7.32 3.81
N LYS A 59 0.92 7.57 2.55
CA LYS A 59 0.81 8.90 1.96
C LYS A 59 -0.60 9.18 1.48
#